data_AF-A0A1R2B5K8-F1
#
_entry.id   AF-A0A1R2B5K8-F1
#
_cell.length_a   1.000
_cell.length_b   1.000
_cell.length_c   1.000
_cell.angle_alpha   90.00
_cell.angle_beta   90.00
_cell.angle_gamma   90.00
#
_symmetry.space_group_name_H-M   'P 1'
#
loop_
_entity.id
_entity.type
_entity.pdbx_description
1 polymer ?
#
loop_
_entity_poly.entity_id
_entity_poly.type
_entity_poly.pdbx_seq_one_letter_code
_entity_poly.pdbx_strand_id
1 'polypeptide(L)'
;MDSAPEIYVPSTLSKSGKSIFSASFTLYEIRVKLAPNCEIIAFKRYSELLNFSEKLFPQIREERIFLPKFPGKKLNKLNESLILQRRIELEQWLKSAISHKSLQDKILTFLDYVITPLNLNSKAKTSPDELLILEFVEKISKDAQNKMKLIENFSWNFFQKKRTVQQNYISQLTECLVPLCGCEFVGSKALDVLSKLTTSDYFRDFVLVCRVLTSFPPRILKKMCLNEYLTKKRFSDSQLQAYNLCKTIQDSLSNIELIEILNHDDEALVIFHNWGQEAVQESPRNIVVRIQDWRPIIETKDLDFKFRFIGKDLEISGIITAEATVSRIIDILTVPSERKKWDIRLVDMKPIAEIQGFSFTYLAERTLYEFHTAMKKTQTNSLATIEFQTTCYMFKQPNSVLGRFNSCYIIEQCDDQVSSTKDSEEKLFLNSNESKSSSKVKINLNSHYCEASYHLVRGDLFQEADTMRKSFELFIDIAEYREDRIKTPQSVDNPILQAFERKKLGRAKSMIIGADDY
;
A
#
# COMPACT_ATOMS: atom_id res chain seq x y z
N MET A 1 -40.93 -9.82 -15.46
CA MET A 1 -41.55 -10.67 -14.41
C MET A 1 -41.81 -9.71 -13.28
N ASP A 2 -43.04 -9.20 -13.22
CA ASP A 2 -43.38 -7.98 -12.52
C ASP A 2 -44.03 -8.31 -11.18
N SER A 3 -43.22 -8.73 -10.20
CA SER A 3 -43.68 -8.72 -8.81
C SER A 3 -43.65 -7.27 -8.31
N ALA A 4 -44.80 -6.77 -7.85
CA ALA A 4 -44.86 -5.48 -7.19
C ALA A 4 -43.95 -5.49 -5.94
N PRO A 5 -43.21 -4.40 -5.66
CA PRO A 5 -42.31 -4.34 -4.52
C PRO A 5 -43.10 -4.43 -3.20
N GLU A 6 -42.71 -5.35 -2.33
CA GLU A 6 -43.28 -5.49 -0.98
C GLU A 6 -42.37 -4.79 0.02
N ILE A 7 -42.91 -3.90 0.86
CA ILE A 7 -42.14 -3.16 1.87
C ILE A 7 -42.64 -3.49 3.28
N TYR A 8 -41.74 -3.63 4.25
CA TYR A 8 -42.05 -3.89 5.66
C TYR A 8 -41.03 -3.21 6.57
N VAL A 9 -41.41 -2.96 7.83
CA VAL A 9 -40.55 -2.29 8.81
C VAL A 9 -40.40 -3.22 10.03
N PRO A 10 -39.62 -4.31 9.93
CA PRO A 10 -39.69 -5.41 10.88
C PRO A 10 -39.19 -5.05 12.28
N SER A 11 -38.25 -4.12 12.39
CA SER A 11 -37.59 -3.82 13.65
C SER A 11 -37.29 -2.33 13.83
N THR A 12 -36.98 -1.95 15.07
CA THR A 12 -36.48 -0.62 15.43
C THR A 12 -35.25 -0.74 16.31
N LEU A 13 -34.23 0.06 16.05
CA LEU A 13 -32.99 0.11 16.83
C LEU A 13 -32.89 1.45 17.56
N SER A 14 -32.92 1.41 18.89
CA SER A 14 -32.69 2.60 19.73
C SER A 14 -31.18 2.80 19.95
N LYS A 15 -30.65 3.95 19.56
CA LYS A 15 -29.24 4.33 19.79
C LYS A 15 -29.17 5.47 20.80
N SER A 16 -28.44 5.25 21.89
CA SER A 16 -28.02 6.32 22.80
C SER A 16 -26.82 7.02 22.21
N GLY A 17 -26.86 8.35 22.10
CA GLY A 17 -25.69 9.09 21.66
C GLY A 17 -24.56 9.02 22.71
N LYS A 18 -23.30 9.03 22.25
CA LYS A 18 -22.10 8.87 23.10
C LYS A 18 -21.74 10.12 23.94
N SER A 19 -22.53 11.19 23.84
CA SER A 19 -22.29 12.48 24.48
C SER A 19 -23.47 12.89 25.38
N ILE A 20 -23.16 13.65 26.44
CA ILE A 20 -24.11 14.23 27.39
C ILE A 20 -25.09 15.21 26.68
N PHE A 21 -24.73 15.69 25.49
CA PHE A 21 -25.56 16.54 24.63
C PHE A 21 -26.25 15.79 23.48
N SER A 22 -25.98 14.50 23.30
CA SER A 22 -26.57 13.71 22.20
C SER A 22 -27.84 12.99 22.66
N ALA A 23 -28.99 13.50 22.21
CA ALA A 23 -30.28 12.88 22.46
C ALA A 23 -30.33 11.47 21.83
N SER A 24 -30.95 10.52 22.55
CA SER A 24 -31.26 9.19 22.04
C SER A 24 -32.16 9.28 20.80
N PHE A 25 -31.91 8.45 19.79
CA PHE A 25 -32.74 8.38 18.58
C PHE A 25 -33.07 6.94 18.20
N THR A 26 -34.16 6.77 17.45
CA THR A 26 -34.62 5.46 16.97
C THR A 26 -34.44 5.37 15.46
N LEU A 27 -33.80 4.29 15.01
CA LEU A 27 -33.71 3.88 13.61
C LEU A 27 -34.80 2.86 13.31
N TYR A 28 -35.40 2.98 12.13
CA TYR A 28 -36.37 2.02 11.59
C TYR A 28 -35.67 1.21 10.53
N GLU A 29 -35.65 -0.11 10.70
CA GLU A 29 -35.20 -1.04 9.67
C GLU A 29 -36.33 -1.18 8.66
N ILE A 30 -36.09 -0.77 7.42
CA ILE A 30 -37.05 -0.81 6.32
C ILE A 30 -36.54 -1.85 5.34
N ARG A 31 -37.36 -2.86 5.06
CA ARG A 31 -37.02 -3.91 4.11
C ARG A 31 -37.94 -3.85 2.91
N VAL A 32 -37.39 -3.99 1.71
CA VAL A 32 -38.13 -3.97 0.44
C VAL A 32 -37.79 -5.18 -0.38
N LYS A 33 -38.73 -6.10 -0.54
CA LYS A 33 -38.61 -7.27 -1.39
C LYS A 33 -39.08 -6.94 -2.80
N LEU A 34 -38.16 -6.94 -3.75
CA LEU A 34 -38.42 -6.64 -5.15
C LEU A 34 -38.67 -7.89 -6.00
N ALA A 35 -38.03 -8.99 -5.62
CA ALA A 35 -38.14 -10.30 -6.23
C ALA A 35 -37.90 -11.38 -5.16
N PRO A 36 -38.21 -12.67 -5.42
CA PRO A 36 -38.01 -13.75 -4.43
C PRO A 36 -36.62 -13.78 -3.79
N ASN A 37 -35.58 -13.39 -4.54
CA ASN A 37 -34.18 -13.40 -4.10
C ASN A 37 -33.57 -11.99 -4.04
N CYS A 38 -34.38 -10.93 -4.01
CA CYS A 38 -33.90 -9.54 -3.99
C CYS A 38 -34.65 -8.75 -2.91
N GLU A 39 -33.93 -8.44 -1.83
CA GLU A 39 -34.41 -7.69 -0.68
C GLU A 39 -33.43 -6.54 -0.41
N ILE A 40 -33.97 -5.32 -0.26
CA ILE A 40 -33.23 -4.13 0.15
C ILE A 40 -33.45 -3.95 1.64
N ILE A 41 -32.39 -3.65 2.39
CA ILE A 41 -32.49 -3.29 3.81
C ILE A 41 -31.92 -1.89 3.99
N ALA A 42 -32.72 -0.97 4.50
CA ALA A 42 -32.34 0.42 4.75
C ALA A 42 -32.68 0.83 6.18
N PHE A 43 -31.79 1.58 6.83
CA PHE A 43 -32.02 2.13 8.17
C PHE A 43 -32.24 3.64 8.07
N LYS A 44 -33.42 4.12 8.49
CA LYS A 44 -33.75 5.55 8.45
C LYS A 44 -34.27 6.03 9.79
N ARG A 45 -33.93 7.26 10.20
CA ARG A 45 -34.56 7.90 11.37
C ARG A 45 -35.95 8.42 10.99
N TYR A 46 -36.82 8.55 11.99
CA TYR A 46 -38.14 9.16 11.80
C TYR A 46 -38.04 10.58 11.19
N SER A 47 -37.06 11.39 11.60
CA SER A 47 -36.84 12.73 11.05
C SER A 47 -36.52 12.72 9.55
N GLU A 48 -35.83 11.68 9.07
CA GLU A 48 -35.48 11.53 7.66
C GLU A 48 -36.70 11.09 6.85
N LEU A 49 -37.47 10.14 7.37
CA LEU A 49 -38.73 9.70 6.77
C LEU A 49 -39.75 10.84 6.70
N LEU A 50 -39.84 11.66 7.74
CA LEU A 50 -40.73 12.82 7.76
C LEU A 50 -40.32 13.85 6.70
N ASN A 51 -39.04 14.24 6.64
CA ASN A 51 -38.53 15.17 5.63
C ASN A 51 -38.77 14.64 4.21
N PHE A 52 -38.58 13.33 4.00
CA PHE A 52 -38.89 12.70 2.73
C PHE A 52 -40.38 12.76 2.38
N SER A 53 -41.27 12.47 3.33
CA SER A 53 -42.72 12.58 3.12
C SER A 53 -43.15 14.03 2.78
N GLU A 54 -42.55 15.01 3.46
CA GLU A 54 -42.80 16.44 3.21
C GLU A 54 -42.42 16.85 1.79
N LYS A 55 -41.32 16.29 1.25
CA LYS A 55 -40.91 16.49 -0.15
C LYS A 55 -41.83 15.81 -1.17
N LEU A 56 -42.50 14.72 -0.80
CA LEU A 56 -43.45 14.04 -1.68
C LEU A 56 -44.85 14.66 -1.66
N PHE A 57 -45.23 15.38 -0.60
CA PHE A 57 -46.58 15.95 -0.46
C PHE A 57 -47.06 16.83 -1.63
N PRO A 58 -46.22 17.69 -2.25
CA PRO A 58 -46.65 18.43 -3.44
C PRO A 58 -47.14 17.51 -4.56
N GLN A 59 -46.37 16.46 -4.87
CA GLN A 59 -46.71 15.49 -5.92
C GLN A 59 -47.92 14.63 -5.51
N ILE A 60 -47.98 14.16 -4.26
CA ILE A 60 -49.12 13.38 -3.75
C ILE A 60 -50.42 14.16 -3.90
N ARG A 61 -50.40 15.48 -3.66
CA ARG A 61 -51.55 16.37 -3.82
C ARG A 61 -51.90 16.61 -5.29
N GLU A 62 -50.90 16.87 -6.13
CA GLU A 62 -51.07 17.12 -7.56
C GLU A 62 -51.66 15.90 -8.27
N GLU A 63 -51.14 14.70 -7.98
CA GLU A 63 -51.58 13.43 -8.56
C GLU A 63 -52.79 12.81 -7.84
N ARG A 64 -53.32 13.47 -6.80
CA ARG A 64 -54.46 13.00 -5.98
C ARG A 64 -54.29 11.58 -5.43
N ILE A 65 -53.07 11.25 -4.99
CA ILE A 65 -52.74 9.94 -4.45
C ILE A 65 -53.30 9.80 -3.01
N PHE A 66 -54.08 8.76 -2.77
CA PHE A 66 -54.65 8.47 -1.46
C PHE A 66 -53.69 7.61 -0.62
N LEU A 67 -52.98 8.26 0.31
CA LEU A 67 -52.13 7.58 1.30
C LEU A 67 -52.75 7.65 2.70
N PRO A 68 -52.49 6.67 3.57
CA PRO A 68 -52.82 6.79 4.99
C PRO A 68 -52.09 7.99 5.60
N LYS A 69 -52.54 8.44 6.77
CA LYS A 69 -51.95 9.60 7.43
C LYS A 69 -50.51 9.30 7.87
N PHE A 70 -49.57 10.18 7.51
CA PHE A 70 -48.20 10.05 7.97
C PHE A 70 -48.13 10.26 9.50
N PRO A 71 -47.37 9.43 10.25
CA PRO A 71 -47.23 9.58 11.70
C PRO A 71 -46.70 10.96 12.06
N GLY A 72 -47.41 11.69 12.92
CA GLY A 72 -47.04 13.06 13.30
C GLY A 72 -45.92 13.15 14.36
N LYS A 73 -45.28 14.32 14.45
CA LYS A 73 -44.37 14.64 15.56
C LYS A 73 -45.17 14.63 16.86
N LYS A 74 -44.74 13.84 17.85
CA LYS A 74 -45.28 13.91 19.23
C LYS A 74 -44.25 14.61 20.11
N LEU A 75 -44.71 15.50 20.98
CA LEU A 75 -43.89 16.29 21.91
C LEU A 75 -43.41 15.49 23.13
N ASN A 76 -43.95 14.29 23.35
CA ASN A 76 -43.64 13.46 24.52
C ASN A 76 -42.31 12.70 24.35
N LYS A 77 -41.68 12.34 25.47
CA LYS A 77 -40.49 11.46 25.50
C LYS A 77 -40.77 10.16 24.72
N LEU A 78 -39.77 9.70 23.97
CA LEU A 78 -39.78 8.42 23.25
C LEU A 78 -39.94 7.26 24.25
N ASN A 79 -41.14 6.71 24.38
CA ASN A 79 -41.39 5.44 25.06
C ASN A 79 -41.61 4.32 24.03
N GLU A 80 -41.47 3.06 24.46
CA GLU A 80 -41.53 1.90 23.56
C GLU A 80 -42.89 1.76 22.84
N SER A 81 -43.99 2.09 23.52
CA SER A 81 -45.33 2.06 22.91
C SER A 81 -45.48 3.07 21.76
N LEU A 82 -44.89 4.26 21.90
CA LEU A 82 -44.86 5.25 20.82
C LEU A 82 -43.98 4.80 19.65
N ILE A 83 -42.84 4.17 19.93
CA ILE A 83 -41.95 3.64 18.89
C ILE A 83 -42.65 2.55 18.09
N LEU A 84 -43.32 1.62 18.79
CA LEU A 84 -44.07 0.54 18.17
C LEU A 84 -45.24 1.06 17.32
N GLN A 85 -46.04 1.98 17.86
CA GLN A 85 -47.12 2.63 17.12
C GLN A 85 -46.59 3.29 15.84
N ARG A 86 -45.52 4.08 15.97
CA ARG A 86 -44.92 4.81 14.85
C ARG A 86 -44.32 3.85 13.81
N ARG A 87 -43.73 2.72 14.22
CA ARG A 87 -43.25 1.68 13.31
C ARG A 87 -44.38 1.15 12.43
N ILE A 88 -45.52 0.80 13.04
CA ILE A 88 -46.69 0.27 12.33
C ILE A 88 -47.26 1.31 11.36
N GLU A 89 -47.41 2.56 11.80
CA GLU A 89 -47.92 3.66 10.96
C GLU A 89 -46.97 3.97 9.79
N LEU A 90 -45.65 3.97 10.02
CA LEU A 90 -44.65 4.13 8.95
C LEU A 90 -44.69 2.98 7.95
N GLU A 91 -44.83 1.74 8.44
CA GLU A 91 -44.92 0.56 7.58
C GLU A 91 -46.15 0.63 6.66
N GLN A 92 -47.33 0.95 7.22
CA GLN A 92 -48.55 1.10 6.44
C GLN A 92 -48.45 2.22 5.42
N TRP A 93 -47.84 3.34 5.79
CA TRP A 93 -47.62 4.47 4.90
C TRP A 93 -46.71 4.10 3.74
N LEU A 94 -45.56 3.48 4.03
CA LEU A 94 -44.59 3.04 3.02
C LEU A 94 -45.18 1.96 2.10
N LYS A 95 -45.94 1.00 2.65
CA LYS A 95 -46.67 -0.03 1.88
C LYS A 95 -47.64 0.59 0.89
N SER A 96 -48.40 1.58 1.33
CA SER A 96 -49.34 2.28 0.46
C SER A 96 -48.58 3.12 -0.58
N ALA A 97 -47.54 3.85 -0.17
CA ALA A 97 -46.81 4.76 -1.05
C ALA A 97 -46.04 4.03 -2.16
N ILE A 98 -45.41 2.89 -1.87
CA ILE A 98 -44.61 2.14 -2.85
C ILE A 98 -45.48 1.46 -3.91
N SER A 99 -46.77 1.24 -3.63
CA SER A 99 -47.72 0.69 -4.60
C SER A 99 -48.06 1.67 -5.74
N HIS A 100 -47.73 2.96 -5.57
CA HIS A 100 -47.93 3.97 -6.60
C HIS A 100 -46.65 4.16 -7.42
N LYS A 101 -46.71 3.82 -8.70
CA LYS A 101 -45.57 3.86 -9.63
C LYS A 101 -44.86 5.22 -9.67
N SER A 102 -45.59 6.33 -9.55
CA SER A 102 -45.04 7.69 -9.56
C SER A 102 -44.25 8.07 -8.29
N LEU A 103 -44.49 7.35 -7.18
CA LEU A 103 -43.77 7.50 -5.92
C LEU A 103 -42.72 6.40 -5.73
N GLN A 104 -42.93 5.25 -6.34
CA GLN A 104 -42.11 4.05 -6.22
C GLN A 104 -40.63 4.35 -6.44
N ASP A 105 -40.25 4.99 -7.56
CA ASP A 105 -38.86 5.30 -7.87
C ASP A 105 -38.21 6.24 -6.84
N LYS A 106 -38.98 7.21 -6.33
CA LYS A 106 -38.51 8.16 -5.32
C LYS A 106 -38.31 7.48 -3.97
N ILE A 107 -39.22 6.58 -3.60
CA ILE A 107 -39.13 5.79 -2.36
C ILE A 107 -37.92 4.86 -2.44
N LEU A 108 -37.78 4.15 -3.55
CA LEU A 108 -36.65 3.26 -3.78
C LEU A 108 -35.32 4.01 -3.75
N THR A 109 -35.22 5.15 -4.43
CA THR A 109 -34.04 6.02 -4.38
C THR A 109 -33.74 6.50 -2.95
N PHE A 110 -34.77 6.89 -2.20
CA PHE A 110 -34.63 7.32 -0.80
C PHE A 110 -34.15 6.20 0.13
N LEU A 111 -34.55 4.96 -0.16
CA LEU A 111 -34.10 3.74 0.52
C LEU A 111 -32.77 3.22 -0.04
N ASP A 112 -32.03 4.07 -0.75
CA ASP A 112 -30.72 3.78 -1.34
C ASP A 112 -30.75 2.64 -2.38
N TYR A 113 -31.93 2.32 -2.93
CA TYR A 113 -32.07 1.44 -4.09
C TYR A 113 -31.98 2.25 -5.38
N VAL A 114 -30.87 2.08 -6.10
CA VAL A 114 -30.72 2.56 -7.46
C VAL A 114 -31.27 1.48 -8.38
N ILE A 115 -32.50 1.68 -8.88
CA ILE A 115 -32.98 0.93 -10.06
C ILE A 115 -31.92 1.14 -11.13
N THR A 116 -31.23 0.08 -11.53
CA THR A 116 -30.38 0.10 -12.71
C THR A 116 -31.26 0.41 -13.92
N PRO A 117 -31.16 1.57 -14.59
CA PRO A 117 -31.70 1.69 -15.91
C PRO A 117 -30.56 1.27 -16.85
N LEU A 118 -30.64 0.02 -17.34
CA LEU A 118 -30.19 -0.27 -18.69
C LEU A 118 -31.07 0.56 -19.62
N ASN A 119 -30.78 1.85 -19.77
CA ASN A 119 -31.08 2.63 -20.96
C ASN A 119 -30.44 4.01 -20.90
N LEU A 120 -29.74 4.33 -21.99
CA LEU A 120 -29.10 5.59 -22.29
C LEU A 120 -30.11 6.74 -22.19
N ASN A 121 -29.93 7.62 -21.21
CA ASN A 121 -30.34 9.01 -21.37
C ASN A 121 -29.11 9.83 -21.74
N SER A 122 -28.91 9.93 -23.06
CA SER A 122 -28.08 10.92 -23.73
C SER A 122 -28.48 12.33 -23.30
N LYS A 123 -27.75 12.92 -22.34
CA LYS A 123 -27.65 14.39 -22.13
C LYS A 123 -26.69 14.82 -21.02
N ALA A 124 -26.18 13.91 -20.18
CA ALA A 124 -25.00 14.23 -19.37
C ALA A 124 -23.77 14.22 -20.30
N LYS A 125 -23.05 15.34 -20.41
CA LYS A 125 -21.75 15.34 -21.08
C LYS A 125 -20.83 14.39 -20.32
N THR A 126 -20.53 13.23 -20.91
CA THR A 126 -19.57 12.28 -20.37
C THR A 126 -18.24 12.99 -20.13
N SER A 127 -17.73 12.92 -18.90
CA SER A 127 -16.46 13.55 -18.58
C SER A 127 -15.29 12.78 -19.20
N PRO A 128 -14.11 13.41 -19.41
CA PRO A 128 -12.92 12.69 -19.87
C PRO A 128 -12.54 11.50 -18.98
N ASP A 129 -12.83 11.59 -17.68
CA ASP A 129 -12.57 10.53 -16.70
C ASP A 129 -13.52 9.34 -16.90
N GLU A 130 -14.77 9.61 -17.27
CA GLU A 130 -15.79 8.59 -17.59
C GLU A 130 -15.54 7.94 -18.96
N LEU A 131 -15.02 8.70 -19.93
CA LEU A 131 -14.59 8.16 -21.23
C LEU A 131 -13.47 7.12 -21.07
N LEU A 132 -12.51 7.35 -20.18
CA LEU A 132 -11.45 6.36 -19.88
C LEU A 132 -12.03 5.02 -19.40
N ILE A 133 -13.10 5.08 -18.58
CA ILE A 133 -13.78 3.89 -18.08
C ILE A 133 -14.53 3.18 -19.21
N LEU A 134 -15.32 3.92 -19.98
CA LEU A 134 -16.06 3.37 -21.11
C LEU A 134 -15.14 2.69 -22.13
N GLU A 135 -14.06 3.36 -22.50
CA GLU A 135 -13.06 2.80 -23.43
C GLU A 135 -12.42 1.54 -22.87
N PHE A 136 -12.09 1.52 -21.58
CA PHE A 136 -11.52 0.34 -20.95
C PHE A 136 -12.50 -0.83 -20.97
N VAL A 137 -13.75 -0.62 -20.50
CA VAL A 137 -14.80 -1.64 -20.45
C VAL A 137 -15.10 -2.19 -21.85
N GLU A 138 -15.14 -1.32 -22.87
CA GLU A 138 -15.36 -1.73 -24.25
C GLU A 138 -14.18 -2.56 -24.79
N LYS A 139 -12.94 -2.09 -24.63
CA LYS A 139 -11.74 -2.74 -25.17
C LYS A 139 -11.48 -4.08 -24.50
N ILE A 140 -11.60 -4.15 -23.16
CA ILE A 140 -11.31 -5.37 -22.40
C ILE A 140 -12.33 -6.50 -22.66
N SER A 141 -13.55 -6.12 -23.04
CA SER A 141 -14.61 -7.07 -23.41
C SER A 141 -14.40 -7.66 -24.82
N LYS A 142 -13.75 -6.91 -25.73
CA LYS A 142 -13.55 -7.29 -27.13
C LYS A 142 -12.20 -7.96 -27.39
N ASP A 143 -11.14 -7.56 -26.68
CA ASP A 143 -9.78 -8.04 -26.92
C ASP A 143 -9.39 -9.14 -25.92
N ALA A 144 -9.43 -10.40 -26.37
CA ALA A 144 -9.07 -11.55 -25.56
C ALA A 144 -7.56 -11.68 -25.31
N GLN A 145 -6.70 -11.17 -26.20
CA GLN A 145 -5.26 -11.44 -26.19
C GLN A 145 -4.44 -10.33 -25.51
N ASN A 146 -4.91 -9.08 -25.49
CA ASN A 146 -4.17 -7.95 -24.90
C ASN A 146 -4.72 -7.46 -23.54
N LYS A 147 -5.50 -8.29 -22.84
CA LYS A 147 -6.15 -7.89 -21.57
C LYS A 147 -5.18 -7.32 -20.54
N MET A 148 -3.99 -7.91 -20.43
CA MET A 148 -2.94 -7.45 -19.51
C MET A 148 -2.56 -5.99 -19.80
N LYS A 149 -2.14 -5.70 -21.03
CA LYS A 149 -1.74 -4.35 -21.45
C LYS A 149 -2.87 -3.33 -21.31
N LEU A 150 -4.12 -3.74 -21.55
CA LEU A 150 -5.29 -2.87 -21.37
C LEU A 150 -5.51 -2.49 -19.89
N ILE A 151 -5.36 -3.44 -18.96
CA ILE A 151 -5.46 -3.19 -17.52
C ILE A 151 -4.31 -2.28 -17.05
N GLU A 152 -3.09 -2.49 -17.52
CA GLU A 152 -1.93 -1.66 -17.15
C GLU A 152 -2.08 -0.23 -17.66
N ASN A 153 -2.47 -0.06 -18.92
CA ASN A 153 -2.73 1.25 -19.51
C ASN A 153 -3.87 1.97 -18.77
N PHE A 154 -4.95 1.27 -18.44
CA PHE A 154 -6.03 1.84 -17.65
C PHE A 154 -5.56 2.26 -16.26
N SER A 155 -4.88 1.37 -15.54
CA SER A 155 -4.35 1.64 -14.20
C SER A 155 -3.43 2.87 -14.19
N TRP A 156 -2.47 2.91 -15.13
CA TRP A 156 -1.55 4.04 -15.29
C TRP A 156 -2.29 5.35 -15.58
N ASN A 157 -3.18 5.36 -16.57
CA ASN A 157 -3.88 6.58 -16.96
C ASN A 157 -4.90 7.03 -15.91
N PHE A 158 -5.63 6.11 -15.30
CA PHE A 158 -6.70 6.42 -14.37
C PHE A 158 -6.16 6.91 -13.02
N PHE A 159 -5.13 6.27 -12.46
CA PHE A 159 -4.62 6.60 -11.12
C PHE A 159 -3.55 7.70 -11.06
N GLN A 160 -3.15 8.30 -12.20
CA GLN A 160 -2.27 9.48 -12.23
C GLN A 160 -2.78 10.68 -11.41
N LYS A 161 -4.10 10.77 -11.20
CA LYS A 161 -4.74 11.77 -10.34
C LYS A 161 -5.94 11.15 -9.64
N LYS A 162 -6.32 11.71 -8.48
CA LYS A 162 -7.58 11.32 -7.82
C LYS A 162 -8.77 11.89 -8.60
N ARG A 163 -9.62 11.00 -9.13
CA ARG A 163 -10.76 11.34 -9.99
C ARG A 163 -12.08 11.26 -9.25
N THR A 164 -13.08 11.97 -9.78
CA THR A 164 -14.48 11.87 -9.36
C THR A 164 -15.29 11.33 -10.54
N VAL A 165 -16.09 10.29 -10.31
CA VAL A 165 -16.79 9.56 -11.36
C VAL A 165 -18.22 9.26 -10.92
N GLN A 166 -19.18 9.40 -11.85
CA GLN A 166 -20.57 9.04 -11.56
C GLN A 166 -20.73 7.54 -11.26
N GLN A 167 -21.68 7.23 -10.39
CA GLN A 167 -21.92 5.87 -9.89
C GLN A 167 -22.13 4.83 -11.01
N ASN A 168 -22.84 5.19 -12.09
CA ASN A 168 -23.10 4.30 -13.22
C ASN A 168 -21.81 3.78 -13.88
N TYR A 169 -20.80 4.62 -14.08
CA TYR A 169 -19.52 4.20 -14.65
C TYR A 169 -18.69 3.39 -13.65
N ILE A 170 -18.78 3.72 -12.35
CA ILE A 170 -18.16 2.91 -11.29
C ILE A 170 -18.77 1.50 -11.27
N SER A 171 -20.10 1.39 -11.40
CA SER A 171 -20.79 0.11 -11.51
C SER A 171 -20.30 -0.70 -12.70
N GLN A 172 -20.23 -0.11 -13.90
CA GLN A 172 -19.71 -0.79 -15.09
C GLN A 172 -18.26 -1.24 -14.92
N LEU A 173 -17.41 -0.37 -14.37
CA LEU A 173 -16.01 -0.68 -14.12
C LEU A 173 -15.87 -1.85 -13.13
N THR A 174 -16.62 -1.81 -12.02
CA THR A 174 -16.56 -2.84 -10.98
C THR A 174 -17.10 -4.17 -11.49
N GLU A 175 -18.23 -4.16 -12.21
CA GLU A 175 -18.83 -5.35 -12.84
C GLU A 175 -17.87 -6.00 -13.85
N CYS A 176 -17.09 -5.18 -14.56
CA CYS A 176 -16.06 -5.65 -15.48
C CYS A 176 -14.84 -6.23 -14.74
N LEU A 177 -14.37 -5.61 -13.65
CA LEU A 177 -13.15 -6.01 -12.95
C LEU A 177 -13.32 -7.25 -12.06
N VAL A 178 -14.48 -7.41 -11.41
CA VAL A 178 -14.77 -8.53 -10.49
C VAL A 178 -14.47 -9.90 -11.11
N PRO A 179 -15.02 -10.27 -12.30
CA PRO A 179 -14.69 -11.56 -12.92
C PRO A 179 -13.26 -11.64 -13.48
N LEU A 180 -12.64 -10.50 -13.81
CA LEU A 180 -11.25 -10.49 -14.26
C LEU A 180 -10.28 -10.86 -13.14
N CYS A 181 -10.63 -10.60 -11.88
CA CYS A 181 -9.82 -11.01 -10.72
C CYS A 181 -9.61 -12.53 -10.67
N GLY A 182 -10.59 -13.33 -11.08
CA GLY A 182 -10.44 -14.80 -11.14
C GLY A 182 -9.74 -15.34 -12.39
N CYS A 183 -9.26 -14.47 -13.30
CA CYS A 183 -8.57 -14.89 -14.52
C CYS A 183 -7.09 -15.17 -14.27
N GLU A 184 -6.57 -16.27 -14.83
CA GLU A 184 -5.20 -16.73 -14.55
C GLU A 184 -4.14 -15.71 -14.95
N PHE A 185 -4.18 -15.17 -16.17
CA PHE A 185 -3.08 -14.32 -16.64
C PHE A 185 -3.15 -12.85 -16.21
N VAL A 186 -4.32 -12.37 -15.75
CA VAL A 186 -4.56 -10.94 -15.50
C VAL A 186 -5.14 -10.64 -14.12
N GLY A 187 -5.46 -11.68 -13.34
CA GLY A 187 -6.23 -11.56 -12.11
C GLY A 187 -5.58 -10.68 -11.06
N SER A 188 -4.28 -10.84 -10.83
CA SER A 188 -3.53 -10.04 -9.84
C SER A 188 -3.58 -8.54 -10.14
N LYS A 189 -3.57 -8.17 -11.42
CA LYS A 189 -3.59 -6.76 -11.85
C LYS A 189 -5.00 -6.19 -11.84
N ALA A 190 -6.01 -6.99 -12.19
CA ALA A 190 -7.40 -6.61 -11.99
C ALA A 190 -7.72 -6.41 -10.50
N LEU A 191 -7.20 -7.29 -9.63
CA LEU A 191 -7.35 -7.23 -8.19
C LEU A 191 -6.65 -6.01 -7.59
N ASP A 192 -5.43 -5.67 -8.06
CA ASP A 192 -4.73 -4.44 -7.69
C ASP A 192 -5.52 -3.18 -8.08
N VAL A 193 -6.04 -3.10 -9.32
CA VAL A 193 -6.88 -1.99 -9.75
C VAL A 193 -8.12 -1.88 -8.86
N LEU A 194 -8.82 -2.98 -8.60
CA LEU A 194 -10.00 -2.98 -7.75
C LEU A 194 -9.68 -2.57 -6.31
N SER A 195 -8.59 -3.06 -5.74
CA SER A 195 -8.12 -2.68 -4.40
C SER A 195 -7.73 -1.19 -4.30
N LYS A 196 -7.18 -0.60 -5.37
CA LYS A 196 -6.91 0.84 -5.45
C LYS A 196 -8.20 1.66 -5.53
N LEU A 197 -9.21 1.18 -6.25
CA LEU A 197 -10.51 1.84 -6.32
C LEU A 197 -11.23 1.87 -4.95
N THR A 198 -11.02 0.86 -4.10
CA THR A 198 -11.63 0.77 -2.76
C THR A 198 -10.84 1.50 -1.67
N THR A 199 -9.77 2.23 -2.00
CA THR A 199 -8.91 2.92 -1.03
C THR A 199 -8.79 4.41 -1.30
N SER A 200 -8.85 5.21 -0.22
CA SER A 200 -8.78 6.68 -0.27
C SER A 200 -7.47 7.23 -0.82
N ASP A 201 -6.40 6.42 -0.76
CA ASP A 201 -5.07 6.80 -1.20
C ASP A 201 -5.00 6.98 -2.71
N TYR A 202 -5.79 6.22 -3.46
CA TYR A 202 -5.76 6.19 -4.92
C TYR A 202 -7.00 6.78 -5.58
N PHE A 203 -8.18 6.66 -4.96
CA PHE A 203 -9.44 7.11 -5.56
C PHE A 203 -10.29 7.96 -4.60
N ARG A 204 -10.86 9.06 -5.10
CA ARG A 204 -11.65 10.00 -4.27
C ARG A 204 -12.99 9.40 -3.87
N ASP A 205 -13.67 8.74 -4.80
CA ASP A 205 -15.01 8.18 -4.58
C ASP A 205 -14.93 6.71 -4.12
N PHE A 206 -13.88 6.33 -3.38
CA PHE A 206 -13.66 4.95 -2.95
C PHE A 206 -14.84 4.38 -2.14
N VAL A 207 -15.50 5.19 -1.32
CA VAL A 207 -16.70 4.79 -0.56
C VAL A 207 -17.83 4.32 -1.49
N LEU A 208 -17.97 4.98 -2.64
CA LEU A 208 -18.97 4.60 -3.64
C LEU A 208 -18.61 3.27 -4.31
N VAL A 209 -17.32 3.03 -4.57
CA VAL A 209 -16.82 1.75 -5.06
C VAL A 209 -17.11 0.64 -4.05
N CYS A 210 -16.78 0.84 -2.76
CA CYS A 210 -17.06 -0.14 -1.72
C CYS A 210 -18.55 -0.49 -1.66
N ARG A 211 -19.43 0.51 -1.72
CA ARG A 211 -20.89 0.30 -1.74
C ARG A 211 -21.36 -0.49 -2.97
N VAL A 212 -20.83 -0.18 -4.15
CA VAL A 212 -21.15 -0.91 -5.39
C VAL A 212 -20.64 -2.34 -5.30
N LEU A 213 -19.43 -2.55 -4.79
CA LEU A 213 -18.84 -3.87 -4.63
C LEU A 213 -19.67 -4.74 -3.67
N THR A 214 -20.07 -4.21 -2.52
CA THR A 214 -20.84 -4.96 -1.52
C THR A 214 -22.31 -5.12 -1.87
N SER A 215 -22.80 -4.44 -2.91
CA SER A 215 -24.13 -4.70 -3.46
C SER A 215 -24.19 -5.92 -4.39
N PHE A 216 -23.05 -6.45 -4.85
CA PHE A 216 -23.05 -7.65 -5.69
C PHE A 216 -23.43 -8.89 -4.87
N PRO A 217 -24.27 -9.79 -5.43
CA PRO A 217 -24.55 -11.08 -4.81
C PRO A 217 -23.27 -11.89 -4.55
N PRO A 218 -23.19 -12.65 -3.44
CA PRO A 218 -22.02 -13.48 -3.10
C PRO A 218 -21.53 -14.36 -4.26
N ARG A 219 -22.45 -14.98 -5.02
CA ARG A 219 -22.13 -15.75 -6.24
C ARG A 219 -21.32 -15.00 -7.30
N ILE A 220 -21.46 -13.67 -7.41
CA ILE A 220 -20.72 -12.84 -8.36
C ILE A 220 -19.35 -12.52 -7.78
N LEU A 221 -19.28 -12.12 -6.51
CA LEU A 221 -18.04 -11.83 -5.80
C LEU A 221 -17.12 -13.06 -5.70
N LYS A 222 -17.69 -14.26 -5.59
CA LYS A 222 -16.98 -15.53 -5.64
C LYS A 222 -16.12 -15.70 -6.91
N LYS A 223 -16.49 -15.07 -8.03
CA LYS A 223 -15.71 -15.10 -9.29
C LYS A 223 -14.35 -14.41 -9.17
N MET A 224 -14.11 -13.66 -8.09
CA MET A 224 -12.81 -13.06 -7.81
C MET A 224 -11.77 -14.07 -7.34
N CYS A 225 -12.17 -15.29 -6.96
CA CYS A 225 -11.28 -16.32 -6.44
C CYS A 225 -10.43 -15.84 -5.24
N LEU A 226 -11.01 -15.00 -4.36
CA LEU A 226 -10.30 -14.40 -3.22
C LEU A 226 -9.66 -15.44 -2.29
N ASN A 227 -10.26 -16.63 -2.17
CA ASN A 227 -9.71 -17.73 -1.40
C ASN A 227 -8.35 -18.20 -1.94
N GLU A 228 -8.18 -18.27 -3.27
CA GLU A 228 -6.94 -18.70 -3.90
C GLU A 228 -5.82 -17.68 -3.71
N TYR A 229 -6.17 -16.37 -3.68
CA TYR A 229 -5.24 -15.30 -3.35
C TYR A 229 -4.83 -15.31 -1.88
N LEU A 230 -5.80 -15.49 -0.96
CA LEU A 230 -5.55 -15.58 0.48
C LEU A 230 -4.65 -16.77 0.83
N THR A 231 -4.88 -17.93 0.22
CA THR A 231 -4.08 -19.15 0.43
C THR A 231 -2.77 -19.16 -0.36
N LYS A 232 -2.49 -18.12 -1.16
CA LYS A 232 -1.35 -18.06 -2.10
C LYS A 232 -1.30 -19.22 -3.11
N LYS A 233 -2.39 -19.98 -3.29
CA LYS A 233 -2.53 -20.99 -4.36
C LYS A 233 -2.47 -20.34 -5.74
N ARG A 234 -2.82 -19.05 -5.81
CA ARG A 234 -2.78 -18.24 -7.02
C ARG A 234 -2.11 -16.90 -6.74
N PHE A 235 -1.02 -16.63 -7.47
CA PHE A 235 -0.21 -15.39 -7.46
C PHE A 235 0.01 -14.77 -6.06
N SER A 236 1.10 -15.19 -5.41
CA SER A 236 1.50 -14.84 -4.03
C SER A 236 1.44 -13.37 -3.65
N ASP A 237 1.63 -12.47 -4.61
CA ASP A 237 1.90 -11.05 -4.35
C ASP A 237 0.63 -10.21 -4.11
N SER A 238 -0.55 -10.80 -4.34
CA SER A 238 -1.84 -10.10 -4.20
C SER A 238 -2.65 -10.47 -2.95
N GLN A 239 -2.02 -11.17 -2.00
CA GLN A 239 -2.67 -11.65 -0.78
C GLN A 239 -3.23 -10.50 0.09
N LEU A 240 -2.49 -9.39 0.21
CA LEU A 240 -2.91 -8.22 0.98
C LEU A 240 -4.11 -7.52 0.35
N GLN A 241 -4.13 -7.41 -0.98
CA GLN A 241 -5.23 -6.84 -1.75
C GLN A 241 -6.50 -7.68 -1.56
N ALA A 242 -6.36 -9.01 -1.63
CA ALA A 242 -7.45 -9.94 -1.36
C ALA A 242 -7.99 -9.80 0.07
N TYR A 243 -7.11 -9.70 1.07
CA TYR A 243 -7.49 -9.45 2.45
C TYR A 243 -8.27 -8.13 2.63
N ASN A 244 -7.75 -7.03 2.09
CA ASN A 244 -8.39 -5.71 2.22
C ASN A 244 -9.79 -5.69 1.56
N LEU A 245 -9.95 -6.39 0.43
CA LEU A 245 -11.24 -6.54 -0.22
C LEU A 245 -12.19 -7.41 0.61
N CYS A 246 -11.72 -8.54 1.17
CA CYS A 246 -12.51 -9.36 2.09
C CYS A 246 -12.96 -8.58 3.32
N LYS A 247 -12.10 -7.72 3.87
CA LYS A 247 -12.44 -6.85 5.00
C LYS A 247 -13.51 -5.83 4.63
N THR A 248 -13.36 -5.18 3.46
CA THR A 248 -14.37 -4.26 2.93
C THR A 248 -15.73 -4.95 2.76
N ILE A 249 -15.71 -6.21 2.30
CA ILE A 249 -16.90 -7.04 2.16
C ILE A 249 -17.49 -7.39 3.53
N GLN A 250 -16.68 -7.85 4.48
CA GLN A 250 -17.10 -8.21 5.84
C GLN A 250 -17.71 -7.03 6.61
N ASP A 251 -17.21 -5.81 6.39
CA ASP A 251 -17.76 -4.61 7.03
C ASP A 251 -19.22 -4.32 6.59
N SER A 252 -19.67 -4.90 5.47
CA SER A 252 -21.00 -4.67 4.89
C SER A 252 -21.89 -5.92 4.80
N LEU A 253 -21.31 -7.12 4.74
CA LEU A 253 -22.00 -8.41 4.59
C LEU A 253 -21.81 -9.30 5.83
N SER A 254 -22.68 -10.29 5.99
CA SER A 254 -22.58 -11.27 7.07
C SER A 254 -21.39 -12.23 6.88
N ASN A 255 -20.93 -12.84 7.98
CA ASN A 255 -19.90 -13.89 7.92
C ASN A 255 -20.31 -15.08 7.03
N ILE A 256 -21.60 -15.39 6.93
CA ILE A 256 -22.10 -16.48 6.08
C ILE A 256 -21.84 -16.18 4.60
N GLU A 257 -22.10 -14.94 4.18
CA GLU A 257 -21.86 -14.49 2.81
C GLU A 257 -20.36 -14.46 2.50
N LEU A 258 -19.53 -14.07 3.47
CA LEU A 258 -18.07 -14.12 3.31
C LEU A 258 -17.56 -15.56 3.11
N ILE A 259 -18.09 -16.53 3.87
CA ILE A 259 -17.78 -17.96 3.71
C ILE A 259 -18.14 -18.43 2.30
N GLU A 260 -19.30 -18.02 1.77
CA GLU A 260 -19.72 -18.35 0.42
C GLU A 260 -18.76 -17.76 -0.64
N ILE A 261 -18.37 -16.49 -0.47
CA ILE A 261 -17.44 -15.78 -1.36
C ILE A 261 -16.07 -16.45 -1.37
N LEU A 262 -15.60 -16.92 -0.21
CA LEU A 262 -14.36 -17.68 -0.06
C LEU A 262 -14.51 -19.16 -0.42
N ASN A 263 -15.60 -19.54 -1.09
CA ASN A 263 -15.84 -20.90 -1.59
C ASN A 263 -15.83 -21.98 -0.49
N HIS A 264 -16.20 -21.65 0.75
CA HIS A 264 -16.09 -22.55 1.90
C HIS A 264 -14.67 -23.11 2.09
N ASP A 265 -13.64 -22.35 1.69
CA ASP A 265 -12.24 -22.71 1.88
C ASP A 265 -11.82 -22.37 3.31
N ASP A 266 -11.84 -23.39 4.18
CA ASP A 266 -11.49 -23.26 5.59
C ASP A 266 -10.09 -22.67 5.79
N GLU A 267 -9.14 -23.00 4.92
CA GLU A 267 -7.78 -22.47 4.96
C GLU A 267 -7.78 -20.95 4.70
N ALA A 268 -8.51 -20.50 3.67
CA ALA A 268 -8.65 -19.08 3.37
C ALA A 268 -9.36 -18.31 4.49
N LEU A 269 -10.38 -18.90 5.11
CA LEU A 269 -11.11 -18.32 6.24
C LEU A 269 -10.21 -18.17 7.46
N VAL A 270 -9.42 -19.19 7.79
CA VAL A 270 -8.43 -19.14 8.87
C VAL A 270 -7.41 -18.04 8.62
N ILE A 271 -6.86 -17.94 7.41
CA ILE A 271 -5.92 -16.88 7.03
C ILE A 271 -6.56 -15.50 7.15
N PHE A 272 -7.80 -15.34 6.70
CA PHE A 272 -8.53 -14.07 6.78
C PHE A 272 -8.79 -13.65 8.24
N HIS A 273 -9.30 -14.56 9.07
CA HIS A 273 -9.63 -14.26 10.47
C HIS A 273 -8.39 -14.02 11.34
N ASN A 274 -7.29 -14.71 11.04
CA ASN A 274 -6.02 -14.57 11.76
C ASN A 274 -5.09 -13.53 11.13
N TRP A 275 -5.58 -12.74 10.16
CA TRP A 275 -4.75 -11.75 9.48
C TRP A 275 -4.25 -10.68 10.45
N GLY A 276 -2.93 -10.58 10.59
CA GLY A 276 -2.30 -9.68 11.56
C GLY A 276 -2.41 -10.15 13.02
N GLN A 277 -2.99 -11.33 13.28
CA GLN A 277 -2.96 -12.01 14.57
C GLN A 277 -1.84 -13.05 14.57
N GLU A 278 -0.59 -12.59 14.45
CA GLU A 278 0.56 -13.41 14.83
C GLU A 278 0.75 -13.31 16.35
N ALA A 279 -0.16 -13.94 17.09
CA ALA A 279 0.01 -14.24 18.50
C ALA A 279 -0.83 -15.47 18.88
N VAL A 280 -0.14 -16.60 19.05
CA VAL A 280 -0.49 -17.70 19.94
C VAL A 280 -1.81 -18.42 19.65
N GLN A 281 -1.76 -19.43 18.79
CA GLN A 281 -2.38 -20.72 19.13
C GLN A 281 -1.43 -21.85 18.76
N GLU A 282 -0.88 -22.46 19.80
CA GLU A 282 -0.14 -23.72 19.75
C GLU A 282 -1.03 -24.84 19.21
N SER A 283 -0.51 -25.61 18.25
CA SER A 283 -0.65 -27.06 18.30
C SER A 283 0.70 -27.70 17.95
N PRO A 284 1.13 -28.74 18.68
CA PRO A 284 2.51 -29.19 18.63
C PRO A 284 2.69 -30.15 17.46
N ARG A 285 3.60 -29.81 16.53
CA ARG A 285 4.51 -30.73 15.84
C ARG A 285 5.45 -29.95 14.93
N ASN A 286 6.64 -29.67 15.45
CA ASN A 286 7.92 -29.47 14.76
C ASN A 286 7.87 -29.20 13.25
N ILE A 287 7.51 -27.97 12.85
CA ILE A 287 8.10 -27.32 11.68
C ILE A 287 8.32 -25.85 12.05
N VAL A 288 9.58 -25.44 12.14
CA VAL A 288 9.97 -24.05 12.38
C VAL A 288 9.58 -23.24 11.15
N VAL A 289 8.40 -22.62 11.16
CA VAL A 289 8.04 -21.58 10.20
C VAL A 289 8.50 -20.24 10.79
N ARG A 290 9.65 -19.75 10.32
CA ARG A 290 10.08 -18.38 10.56
C ARG A 290 9.11 -17.45 9.82
N ILE A 291 8.34 -16.66 10.55
CA ILE A 291 7.62 -15.51 10.00
C ILE A 291 8.66 -14.57 9.37
N GLN A 292 8.67 -14.45 8.04
CA GLN A 292 9.52 -13.49 7.35
C GLN A 292 8.82 -12.12 7.36
N ASP A 293 9.07 -11.36 8.43
CA ASP A 293 8.85 -9.90 8.49
C ASP A 293 9.61 -9.13 7.39
N TRP A 294 10.56 -9.79 6.73
CA TRP A 294 11.50 -9.21 5.79
C TRP A 294 11.11 -9.51 4.35
N ARG A 295 10.89 -8.48 3.55
CA ARG A 295 10.62 -8.55 2.11
C ARG A 295 11.92 -8.45 1.32
N PRO A 296 12.17 -9.30 0.32
CA PRO A 296 13.39 -9.20 -0.48
C PRO A 296 13.39 -7.95 -1.38
N ILE A 297 14.57 -7.37 -1.57
CA ILE A 297 14.88 -6.29 -2.54
C ILE A 297 15.75 -6.86 -3.67
N ILE A 298 16.82 -7.58 -3.30
CA ILE A 298 17.83 -8.10 -4.22
C ILE A 298 18.11 -9.54 -3.77
N GLU A 299 17.98 -10.50 -4.67
CA GLU A 299 18.38 -11.89 -4.43
C GLU A 299 19.28 -12.34 -5.57
N THR A 300 20.58 -12.39 -5.31
CA THR A 300 21.63 -12.86 -6.23
C THR A 300 22.61 -13.74 -5.47
N LYS A 301 23.55 -14.38 -6.17
CA LYS A 301 24.58 -15.22 -5.55
C LYS A 301 25.41 -14.47 -4.50
N ASP A 302 25.74 -13.21 -4.78
CA ASP A 302 26.71 -12.44 -4.00
C ASP A 302 26.05 -11.32 -3.17
N LEU A 303 24.78 -10.99 -3.45
CA LEU A 303 23.98 -9.99 -2.74
C LEU A 303 22.59 -10.56 -2.38
N ASP A 304 22.23 -10.53 -1.11
CA ASP A 304 20.89 -10.81 -0.59
C ASP A 304 20.46 -9.64 0.30
N PHE A 305 19.48 -8.85 -0.15
CA PHE A 305 18.95 -7.71 0.59
C PHE A 305 17.47 -7.87 0.81
N LYS A 306 17.04 -7.48 2.01
CA LYS A 306 15.64 -7.51 2.43
C LYS A 306 15.33 -6.31 3.33
N PHE A 307 14.06 -5.95 3.41
CA PHE A 307 13.60 -4.82 4.21
C PHE A 307 12.31 -5.11 4.96
N ARG A 308 12.05 -4.29 5.97
CA ARG A 308 10.76 -4.23 6.65
C ARG A 308 10.47 -2.83 7.15
N PHE A 309 9.19 -2.52 7.31
CA PHE A 309 8.76 -1.29 7.95
C PHE A 309 8.37 -1.57 9.40
N ILE A 310 8.90 -0.79 10.33
CA ILE A 310 8.50 -0.78 11.74
C ILE A 310 7.85 0.57 12.02
N GLY A 311 6.51 0.61 11.94
CA GLY A 311 5.79 1.88 12.03
C GLY A 311 6.13 2.82 10.87
N LYS A 312 6.82 3.92 11.16
CA LYS A 312 7.29 4.91 10.16
C LYS A 312 8.76 4.75 9.79
N ASP A 313 9.46 3.81 10.41
CA ASP A 313 10.86 3.57 10.19
C ASP A 313 11.07 2.40 9.22
N LEU A 314 12.16 2.48 8.47
CA LEU A 314 12.57 1.43 7.54
C LEU A 314 13.83 0.75 8.06
N GLU A 315 13.79 -0.58 8.13
CA GLU A 315 14.97 -1.41 8.33
C GLU A 315 15.33 -2.14 7.05
N ILE A 316 16.62 -2.16 6.71
CA ILE A 316 17.21 -2.93 5.61
C ILE A 316 18.27 -3.85 6.20
N SER A 317 18.18 -5.13 5.87
CA SER A 317 19.19 -6.15 6.19
C SER A 317 19.76 -6.68 4.88
N GLY A 318 21.08 -6.78 4.79
CA GLY A 318 21.80 -7.21 3.60
C GLY A 318 22.91 -8.19 3.94
N ILE A 319 23.15 -9.14 3.05
CA ILE A 319 24.30 -10.03 3.04
C ILE A 319 25.04 -9.78 1.73
N ILE A 320 26.30 -9.39 1.84
CA ILE A 320 27.20 -9.16 0.71
C ILE A 320 28.34 -10.16 0.83
N THR A 321 28.68 -10.81 -0.27
CA THR A 321 29.77 -11.78 -0.34
C THR A 321 30.78 -11.30 -1.37
N ALA A 322 32.06 -11.23 -1.00
CA ALA A 322 33.13 -10.78 -1.89
C ALA A 322 34.45 -11.49 -1.58
N GLU A 323 35.33 -11.62 -2.56
CA GLU A 323 36.71 -12.08 -2.39
C GLU A 323 37.64 -10.91 -2.04
N ALA A 324 37.75 -10.60 -0.75
CA ALA A 324 38.52 -9.45 -0.28
C ALA A 324 39.05 -9.65 1.16
N THR A 325 40.02 -8.84 1.58
CA THR A 325 40.45 -8.83 2.98
C THR A 325 39.53 -7.96 3.84
N VAL A 326 39.38 -8.29 5.12
CA VAL A 326 38.61 -7.47 6.07
C VAL A 326 39.08 -6.00 6.07
N SER A 327 40.39 -5.77 6.01
CA SER A 327 40.97 -4.42 5.93
C SER A 327 40.52 -3.67 4.68
N ARG A 328 40.48 -4.33 3.52
CA ARG A 328 40.04 -3.71 2.27
C ARG A 328 38.58 -3.27 2.34
N ILE A 329 37.72 -4.10 2.91
CA ILE A 329 36.31 -3.76 3.13
C ILE A 329 36.16 -2.55 4.06
N ILE A 330 36.93 -2.51 5.16
CA ILE A 330 36.94 -1.37 6.07
C ILE A 330 37.33 -0.08 5.33
N ASP A 331 38.38 -0.11 4.50
CA ASP A 331 38.82 1.04 3.74
C ASP A 331 37.74 1.53 2.76
N ILE A 332 37.09 0.61 2.03
CA ILE A 332 36.00 0.93 1.09
C ILE A 332 34.82 1.62 1.80
N LEU A 333 34.55 1.26 3.05
CA LEU A 333 33.45 1.83 3.84
C LEU A 333 33.80 3.17 4.50
N THR A 334 35.06 3.36 4.89
CA THR A 334 35.48 4.46 5.79
C THR A 334 36.35 5.52 5.13
N VAL A 335 37.01 5.23 4.01
CA VAL A 335 37.83 6.20 3.28
C VAL A 335 36.96 6.94 2.27
N PRO A 336 36.81 8.27 2.34
CA PRO A 336 35.90 9.03 1.46
C PRO A 336 36.16 8.84 -0.04
N SER A 337 37.43 8.75 -0.45
CA SER A 337 37.79 8.54 -1.85
C SER A 337 37.44 7.14 -2.36
N GLU A 338 37.44 6.13 -1.50
CA GLU A 338 37.04 4.77 -1.87
C GLU A 338 35.51 4.64 -1.87
N ARG A 339 34.83 5.23 -0.88
CA ARG A 339 33.37 5.21 -0.77
C ARG A 339 32.68 5.78 -2.02
N LYS A 340 33.19 6.92 -2.52
CA LYS A 340 32.65 7.61 -3.71
C LYS A 340 32.73 6.80 -5.00
N LYS A 341 33.58 5.76 -5.06
CA LYS A 341 33.73 4.96 -6.28
C LYS A 341 32.58 3.98 -6.51
N TRP A 342 31.86 3.56 -5.46
CA TRP A 342 30.77 2.58 -5.55
C TRP A 342 29.40 3.12 -5.14
N ASP A 343 29.34 4.08 -4.21
CA ASP A 343 28.07 4.56 -3.68
C ASP A 343 27.43 5.58 -4.63
N ILE A 344 26.63 5.09 -5.58
CA ILE A 344 26.12 5.88 -6.74
C ILE A 344 25.35 7.14 -6.32
N ARG A 345 24.64 7.11 -5.18
CA ARG A 345 23.84 8.27 -4.71
C ARG A 345 24.65 9.24 -3.86
N LEU A 346 25.86 8.86 -3.46
CA LEU A 346 26.72 9.68 -2.61
C LEU A 346 27.32 10.82 -3.43
N VAL A 347 27.01 12.04 -3.01
CA VAL A 347 27.58 13.27 -3.56
C VAL A 347 28.90 13.58 -2.87
N ASP A 348 28.90 13.56 -1.54
CA ASP A 348 30.07 13.93 -0.74
C ASP A 348 30.12 13.16 0.57
N MET A 349 31.33 12.87 1.02
CA MET A 349 31.61 12.27 2.32
C MET A 349 32.79 13.03 2.93
N LYS A 350 32.62 13.53 4.15
CA LYS A 350 33.63 14.36 4.82
C LYS A 350 33.82 13.93 6.27
N PRO A 351 35.06 13.82 6.76
CA PRO A 351 35.30 13.56 8.17
C PRO A 351 34.84 14.75 9.03
N ILE A 352 34.27 14.44 10.20
CA ILE A 352 33.93 15.41 11.25
C ILE A 352 34.78 15.05 12.47
N ALA A 353 35.79 15.87 12.75
CA ALA A 353 36.80 15.57 13.77
C ALA A 353 36.20 15.53 15.18
N GLU A 354 35.24 16.40 15.47
CA GLU A 354 34.64 16.60 16.79
C GLU A 354 33.86 15.37 17.29
N ILE A 355 33.25 14.61 16.37
CA ILE A 355 32.47 13.41 16.69
C ILE A 355 33.14 12.12 16.20
N GLN A 356 34.39 12.20 15.73
CA GLN A 356 35.12 11.09 15.11
C GLN A 356 34.25 10.32 14.11
N GLY A 357 33.70 11.05 13.14
CA GLY A 357 32.64 10.54 12.30
C GLY A 357 32.65 11.14 10.90
N PHE A 358 31.51 11.07 10.22
CA PHE A 358 31.36 11.55 8.84
C PHE A 358 30.06 12.30 8.61
N SER A 359 30.14 13.34 7.78
CA SER A 359 29.00 13.90 7.05
C SER A 359 28.87 13.18 5.71
N PHE A 360 27.70 12.59 5.46
CA PHE A 360 27.33 12.03 4.17
C PHE A 360 26.27 12.90 3.51
N THR A 361 26.51 13.30 2.27
CA THR A 361 25.53 14.02 1.44
C THR A 361 25.10 13.13 0.28
N TYR A 362 23.80 12.83 0.20
CA TYR A 362 23.21 12.03 -0.86
C TYR A 362 22.24 12.85 -1.71
N LEU A 363 22.09 12.49 -2.97
CA LEU A 363 21.08 13.06 -3.86
C LEU A 363 20.05 11.99 -4.21
N ALA A 364 18.77 12.27 -3.95
CA ALA A 364 17.66 11.49 -4.50
C ALA A 364 16.67 12.45 -5.17
N GLU A 365 16.35 12.16 -6.43
CA GLU A 365 15.54 13.01 -7.30
C GLU A 365 16.09 14.45 -7.38
N ARG A 366 15.43 15.41 -6.72
CA ARG A 366 15.82 16.83 -6.66
C ARG A 366 16.16 17.28 -5.23
N THR A 367 16.29 16.34 -4.29
CA THR A 367 16.48 16.63 -2.87
C THR A 367 17.83 16.12 -2.39
N LEU A 368 18.59 16.98 -1.70
CA LEU A 368 19.81 16.61 -1.02
C LEU A 368 19.48 16.15 0.40
N TYR A 369 20.00 14.98 0.77
CA TYR A 369 19.88 14.42 2.11
C TYR A 369 21.26 14.45 2.77
N GLU A 370 21.31 14.93 4.01
CA GLU A 370 22.54 15.08 4.77
C GLU A 370 22.44 14.27 6.06
N PHE A 371 23.47 13.48 6.37
CA PHE A 371 23.55 12.63 7.55
C PHE A 371 24.86 12.87 8.28
N HIS A 372 24.79 13.20 9.58
CA HIS A 372 25.97 13.37 10.43
C HIS A 372 26.06 12.21 11.39
N THR A 373 27.07 11.38 11.21
CA THR A 373 27.20 10.12 11.94
C THR A 373 28.49 10.08 12.72
N ALA A 374 28.45 9.62 13.97
CA ALA A 374 29.64 9.15 14.67
C ALA A 374 29.97 7.75 14.14
N MET A 375 31.26 7.45 14.02
CA MET A 375 31.72 6.13 13.60
C MET A 375 32.31 5.38 14.80
N LYS A 376 31.84 4.15 15.03
CA LYS A 376 32.47 3.22 15.96
C LYS A 376 33.02 2.04 15.16
N LYS A 377 34.30 1.73 15.37
CA LYS A 377 34.99 0.60 14.74
C LYS A 377 35.48 -0.36 15.82
N THR A 378 35.19 -1.64 15.67
CA THR A 378 35.80 -2.72 16.44
C THR A 378 36.37 -3.75 15.48
N GLN A 379 37.57 -4.26 15.75
CA GLN A 379 38.26 -5.18 14.85
C GLN A 379 39.01 -6.23 15.66
N THR A 380 38.83 -7.48 15.23
CA THR A 380 39.60 -8.66 15.64
C THR A 380 40.24 -9.27 14.38
N ASN A 381 40.92 -10.41 14.51
CA ASN A 381 41.64 -11.04 13.40
C ASN A 381 40.71 -11.57 12.28
N SER A 382 39.49 -12.02 12.62
CA SER A 382 38.54 -12.64 11.66
C SER A 382 37.21 -11.90 11.54
N LEU A 383 36.96 -10.92 12.43
CA LEU A 383 35.71 -10.18 12.50
C LEU A 383 35.97 -8.68 12.70
N ALA A 384 35.28 -7.84 11.94
CA ALA A 384 35.22 -6.41 12.17
C ALA A 384 33.78 -5.89 12.16
N THR A 385 33.48 -4.94 13.04
CA THR A 385 32.19 -4.24 13.07
C THR A 385 32.42 -2.74 12.88
N ILE A 386 31.73 -2.16 11.91
CA ILE A 386 31.67 -0.71 11.68
C ILE A 386 30.23 -0.24 11.88
N GLU A 387 30.05 0.71 12.80
CA GLU A 387 28.76 1.34 13.07
C GLU A 387 28.82 2.82 12.75
N PHE A 388 27.87 3.30 11.95
CA PHE A 388 27.57 4.71 11.74
C PHE A 388 26.28 5.03 12.48
N GLN A 389 26.34 5.90 13.48
CA GLN A 389 25.17 6.29 14.28
C GLN A 389 24.91 7.78 14.12
N THR A 390 23.68 8.16 13.76
CA THR A 390 23.33 9.58 13.62
C THR A 390 23.51 10.32 14.94
N THR A 391 24.10 11.52 14.85
CA THR A 391 24.31 12.42 15.98
C THR A 391 23.48 13.69 15.85
N CYS A 392 23.31 14.42 16.95
CA CYS A 392 22.63 15.72 16.98
C CYS A 392 23.48 16.88 16.43
N TYR A 393 24.51 16.60 15.61
CA TYR A 393 25.36 17.65 15.04
C TYR A 393 24.57 18.46 14.00
N MET A 394 24.39 19.77 14.21
CA MET A 394 23.42 20.60 13.45
C MET A 394 24.06 21.60 12.46
N PHE A 395 25.18 21.26 11.82
CA PHE A 395 25.67 22.08 10.70
C PHE A 395 25.03 21.66 9.38
N LYS A 396 23.87 22.23 9.07
CA LYS A 396 23.07 21.86 7.90
C LYS A 396 23.44 22.70 6.67
N GLN A 397 23.65 22.07 5.51
CA GLN A 397 23.82 22.77 4.25
C GLN A 397 22.51 23.47 3.80
N PRO A 398 22.59 24.62 3.10
CA PRO A 398 21.41 25.28 2.54
C PRO A 398 20.70 24.37 1.55
N ASN A 399 19.38 24.22 1.69
CA ASN A 399 18.52 23.38 0.83
C ASN A 399 18.77 21.86 0.92
N SER A 400 19.46 21.36 1.96
CA SER A 400 19.46 19.93 2.28
C SER A 400 18.30 19.57 3.22
N VAL A 401 18.03 18.28 3.38
CA VAL A 401 17.19 17.71 4.44
C VAL A 401 18.14 16.95 5.37
N LEU A 402 18.18 17.32 6.64
CA LEU A 402 18.95 16.59 7.64
C LEU A 402 18.17 15.31 7.98
N GLY A 403 18.73 14.16 7.63
CA GLY A 403 18.12 12.85 7.86
C GLY A 403 18.64 12.18 9.13
N ARG A 404 17.98 11.08 9.51
CA ARG A 404 18.42 10.15 10.56
C ARG A 404 18.62 8.76 9.95
N PHE A 405 19.83 8.26 10.13
CA PHE A 405 20.33 7.02 9.55
C PHE A 405 21.30 6.34 10.53
N ASN A 406 21.05 5.07 10.81
CA ASN A 406 22.00 4.23 11.52
C ASN A 406 22.36 3.05 10.62
N SER A 407 23.63 2.65 10.58
CA SER A 407 24.08 1.54 9.76
C SER A 407 25.20 0.78 10.43
N CYS A 408 25.10 -0.54 10.42
CA CYS A 408 26.05 -1.46 11.02
C CYS A 408 26.48 -2.47 9.97
N TYR A 409 27.79 -2.64 9.83
CA TYR A 409 28.44 -3.61 8.95
C TYR A 409 29.22 -4.59 9.83
N ILE A 410 28.86 -5.86 9.79
CA ILE A 410 29.56 -6.97 10.46
C ILE A 410 30.29 -7.75 9.36
N ILE A 411 31.61 -7.71 9.37
CA ILE A 411 32.49 -8.25 8.33
C ILE A 411 33.19 -9.48 8.89
N GLU A 412 32.86 -10.64 8.33
CA GLU A 412 33.35 -11.96 8.75
C GLU A 412 34.23 -12.56 7.64
N GLN A 413 35.44 -12.98 7.99
CA GLN A 413 36.25 -13.82 7.10
C GLN A 413 35.70 -15.25 7.10
N CYS A 414 35.39 -15.78 5.92
CA CYS A 414 34.97 -17.18 5.75
C CYS A 414 36.22 -18.02 5.51
N ASP A 415 36.58 -18.86 6.47
CA ASP A 415 37.69 -19.80 6.31
C ASP A 415 37.24 -21.00 5.45
N ASP A 416 37.80 -21.13 4.25
CA ASP A 416 37.70 -22.36 3.46
C ASP A 416 38.67 -23.41 4.01
N GLN A 417 38.36 -24.06 5.15
CA GLN A 417 39.01 -25.33 5.52
C GLN A 417 38.07 -26.31 6.21
N VAL A 418 37.51 -27.24 5.41
CA VAL A 418 37.12 -28.58 5.87
C VAL A 418 38.32 -29.52 5.64
N SER A 419 38.87 -30.01 6.76
CA SER A 419 39.67 -31.22 6.95
C SER A 419 40.09 -32.07 5.73
N SER A 420 41.40 -32.13 5.47
CA SER A 420 42.23 -33.33 5.17
C SER A 420 43.67 -32.80 5.03
N THR A 421 44.76 -33.39 5.52
CA THR A 421 45.08 -34.77 5.91
C THR A 421 46.31 -34.70 6.82
N LYS A 422 46.50 -35.72 7.67
CA LYS A 422 47.83 -36.08 8.18
C LYS A 422 48.80 -36.30 7.00
N ASP A 423 50.09 -36.11 7.27
CA ASP A 423 51.25 -36.19 6.36
C ASP A 423 51.53 -34.84 5.67
N SER A 424 52.69 -34.20 5.80
CA SER A 424 54.02 -34.64 6.18
C SER A 424 54.88 -33.41 6.55
N GLU A 425 55.80 -33.60 7.48
CA GLU A 425 56.92 -32.70 7.73
C GLU A 425 57.80 -32.51 6.47
N GLU A 426 58.52 -31.38 6.46
CA GLU A 426 59.65 -31.02 5.58
C GLU A 426 59.39 -30.69 4.09
N LYS A 427 59.36 -29.38 3.77
CA LYS A 427 60.43 -28.72 2.99
C LYS A 427 60.20 -27.21 2.78
N LEU A 428 61.04 -26.44 3.47
CA LEU A 428 61.82 -25.26 3.04
C LEU A 428 61.33 -24.37 1.87
N PHE A 429 60.94 -23.15 2.25
CA PHE A 429 61.38 -21.81 1.79
C PHE A 429 61.69 -21.51 0.30
N LEU A 430 61.18 -20.32 -0.07
CA LEU A 430 61.48 -19.43 -1.22
C LEU A 430 60.62 -19.61 -2.48
N ASN A 431 59.50 -18.88 -2.51
CA ASN A 431 59.28 -17.91 -3.58
C ASN A 431 58.41 -16.75 -3.11
N SER A 432 59.04 -15.58 -3.11
CA SER A 432 58.48 -14.25 -2.99
C SER A 432 57.58 -13.94 -4.19
N ASN A 433 56.28 -14.05 -3.97
CA ASN A 433 55.25 -13.19 -4.56
C ASN A 433 54.11 -13.23 -3.53
N GLU A 434 53.81 -12.11 -2.89
CA GLU A 434 52.66 -11.99 -2.01
C GLU A 434 51.39 -12.28 -2.80
N SER A 435 51.02 -13.56 -2.90
CA SER A 435 49.65 -13.96 -3.15
C SER A 435 48.86 -13.47 -1.96
N LYS A 436 48.29 -12.26 -2.04
CA LYS A 436 47.18 -11.84 -1.19
C LYS A 436 46.15 -12.94 -1.32
N SER A 437 46.14 -13.89 -0.39
CA SER A 437 45.13 -14.93 -0.32
C SER A 437 43.83 -14.21 0.02
N SER A 438 43.09 -13.80 -1.02
CA SER A 438 41.76 -13.22 -0.88
C SER A 438 40.86 -14.32 -0.33
N SER A 439 40.73 -14.36 0.99
CA SER A 439 39.70 -15.13 1.66
C SER A 439 38.34 -14.56 1.28
N LYS A 440 37.34 -15.41 1.11
CA LYS A 440 35.97 -14.97 0.94
C LYS A 440 35.51 -14.26 2.22
N VAL A 441 34.97 -13.06 2.10
CA VAL A 441 34.37 -12.32 3.22
C VAL A 441 32.87 -12.24 3.06
N LYS A 442 32.17 -12.37 4.18
CA LYS A 442 30.74 -12.17 4.31
C LYS A 442 30.49 -10.91 5.11
N ILE A 443 29.69 -10.00 4.57
CA ILE A 443 29.36 -8.72 5.19
C ILE A 443 27.87 -8.72 5.46
N ASN A 444 27.49 -8.70 6.73
CA ASN A 444 26.11 -8.50 7.15
C ASN A 444 25.89 -7.01 7.42
N LEU A 445 25.05 -6.39 6.60
CA LEU A 445 24.65 -4.99 6.69
C LEU A 445 23.28 -4.90 7.38
N ASN A 446 23.14 -4.06 8.38
CA ASN A 446 21.85 -3.64 8.91
C ASN A 446 21.77 -2.13 8.91
N SER A 447 20.77 -1.56 8.24
CA SER A 447 20.56 -0.12 8.15
C SER A 447 19.15 0.25 8.59
N HIS A 448 19.03 1.37 9.30
CA HIS A 448 17.78 1.90 9.82
C HIS A 448 17.64 3.36 9.39
N TYR A 449 16.49 3.69 8.81
CA TYR A 449 16.14 5.02 8.32
C TYR A 449 14.87 5.51 9.02
N CYS A 450 14.90 6.69 9.63
CA CYS A 450 13.71 7.31 10.23
C CYS A 450 13.05 8.34 9.31
N GLU A 451 11.73 8.49 9.47
CA GLU A 451 10.92 9.60 8.94
C GLU A 451 11.13 9.88 7.44
N ALA A 452 11.69 11.03 7.07
CA ALA A 452 11.89 11.45 5.68
C ALA A 452 13.10 10.78 5.01
N SER A 453 13.93 10.05 5.77
CA SER A 453 15.23 9.55 5.29
C SER A 453 15.09 8.35 4.36
N TYR A 454 14.01 7.57 4.48
CA TYR A 454 13.81 6.40 3.63
C TYR A 454 13.44 6.78 2.18
N HIS A 455 13.05 8.03 1.91
CA HIS A 455 12.91 8.53 0.54
C HIS A 455 14.19 8.40 -0.28
N LEU A 456 15.36 8.35 0.38
CA LEU A 456 16.65 8.08 -0.25
C LEU A 456 16.70 6.71 -0.95
N VAL A 457 15.96 5.72 -0.47
CA VAL A 457 16.01 4.32 -0.97
C VAL A 457 14.66 3.83 -1.48
N ARG A 458 13.62 4.67 -1.40
CA ARG A 458 12.23 4.35 -1.78
C ARG A 458 12.13 3.74 -3.18
N GLY A 459 12.80 4.33 -4.17
CA GLY A 459 12.75 3.83 -5.55
C GLY A 459 13.27 2.39 -5.66
N ASP A 460 14.28 2.02 -4.88
CA ASP A 460 14.83 0.66 -4.85
C ASP A 460 13.88 -0.33 -4.16
N LEU A 461 13.20 0.08 -3.08
CA LEU A 461 12.23 -0.76 -2.35
C LEU A 461 11.01 -1.15 -3.19
N PHE A 462 10.56 -0.24 -4.05
CA PHE A 462 9.40 -0.45 -4.93
C PHE A 462 9.80 -0.86 -6.36
N GLN A 463 11.08 -1.22 -6.57
CA GLN A 463 11.63 -1.63 -7.87
C GLN A 463 11.43 -0.60 -8.99
N GLU A 464 11.29 0.68 -8.63
CA GLU A 464 11.24 1.82 -9.55
C GLU A 464 12.66 2.27 -9.97
N ALA A 465 13.67 1.84 -9.21
CA ALA A 465 15.09 2.05 -9.48
C ALA A 465 15.91 0.81 -9.09
N ASP A 466 17.08 0.67 -9.69
CA ASP A 466 18.03 -0.43 -9.43
C ASP A 466 19.38 0.12 -8.94
N THR A 467 19.33 1.22 -8.18
CA THR A 467 20.52 1.96 -7.77
C THR A 467 21.26 1.23 -6.65
N MET A 468 20.52 0.69 -5.68
CA MET A 468 21.10 -0.05 -4.55
C MET A 468 21.86 -1.27 -5.02
N ARG A 469 21.26 -2.07 -5.91
CA ARG A 469 21.91 -3.23 -6.52
C ARG A 469 23.19 -2.83 -7.23
N LYS A 470 23.11 -1.86 -8.16
CA LYS A 470 24.28 -1.39 -8.91
C LYS A 470 25.38 -0.82 -8.01
N SER A 471 25.03 -0.10 -6.94
CA SER A 471 26.01 0.39 -5.97
C SER A 471 26.75 -0.77 -5.30
N PHE A 472 26.03 -1.81 -4.87
CA PHE A 472 26.67 -2.95 -4.19
C PHE A 472 27.35 -3.94 -5.14
N GLU A 473 26.94 -4.02 -6.41
CA GLU A 473 27.70 -4.71 -7.45
C GLU A 473 29.05 -4.00 -7.70
N LEU A 474 29.06 -2.66 -7.81
CA LEU A 474 30.31 -1.88 -7.89
C LEU A 474 31.16 -2.03 -6.62
N PHE A 475 30.53 -2.10 -5.44
CA PHE A 475 31.25 -2.36 -4.19
C PHE A 475 32.02 -3.68 -4.25
N ILE A 476 31.39 -4.76 -4.74
CA ILE A 476 32.03 -6.06 -4.92
C ILE A 476 33.17 -5.95 -5.92
N ASP A 477 32.95 -5.33 -7.08
CA ASP A 477 34.00 -5.19 -8.10
C ASP A 477 35.23 -4.41 -7.57
N ILE A 478 35.03 -3.38 -6.74
CA ILE A 478 36.11 -2.62 -6.08
C ILE A 478 36.80 -3.42 -4.98
N ALA A 479 36.05 -4.25 -4.25
CA ALA A 479 36.58 -5.12 -3.22
C ALA A 479 37.48 -6.21 -3.82
N GLU A 480 37.09 -6.75 -4.97
CA GLU A 480 37.74 -7.86 -5.67
C GLU A 480 38.78 -7.40 -6.72
N TYR A 481 39.11 -6.10 -6.74
CA TYR A 481 40.07 -5.50 -7.69
C TYR A 481 39.76 -5.79 -9.17
N ARG A 482 38.48 -5.84 -9.54
CA ARG A 482 38.02 -6.09 -10.92
C ARG A 482 38.01 -4.80 -11.74
N GLU A 483 39.16 -4.18 -11.89
CA GLU A 483 39.32 -2.86 -12.52
C GLU A 483 38.74 -2.78 -13.94
N ASP A 484 38.77 -3.87 -14.70
CA ASP A 484 38.22 -3.97 -16.06
C ASP A 484 36.70 -3.77 -16.15
N ARG A 485 35.98 -4.01 -15.05
CA ARG A 485 34.51 -3.87 -14.96
C ARG A 485 34.08 -2.53 -14.40
N ILE A 486 35.00 -1.80 -13.78
CA ILE A 486 34.79 -0.45 -13.26
C ILE A 486 34.82 0.50 -14.46
N LYS A 487 33.73 0.54 -15.22
CA LYS A 487 33.38 1.78 -15.91
C LYS A 487 33.12 2.76 -14.79
N THR A 488 34.10 3.61 -14.50
CA THR A 488 33.91 4.75 -13.61
C THR A 488 32.60 5.36 -14.04
N PRO A 489 31.56 5.41 -13.19
CA PRO A 489 30.40 6.22 -13.49
C PRO A 489 31.00 7.62 -13.60
N GLN A 490 31.28 8.07 -14.82
CA GLN A 490 31.63 9.45 -15.08
C GLN A 490 30.58 10.23 -14.33
N SER A 491 31.05 11.13 -13.46
CA SER A 491 30.26 12.10 -12.72
C SER A 491 29.02 12.40 -13.56
N VAL A 492 27.87 11.84 -13.16
CA VAL A 492 26.64 12.08 -13.91
C VAL A 492 26.58 13.59 -14.00
N ASP A 493 26.64 14.13 -15.21
CA ASP A 493 26.57 15.56 -15.50
C ASP A 493 25.20 16.01 -15.02
N ASN A 494 25.10 16.20 -13.71
CA ASN A 494 23.89 16.52 -13.04
C ASN A 494 23.91 18.03 -12.92
N PRO A 495 23.08 18.74 -13.69
CA PRO A 495 23.07 20.21 -13.69
C PRO A 495 22.79 20.77 -12.29
N ILE A 496 22.20 19.99 -11.38
CA ILE A 496 22.02 20.36 -9.97
C ILE A 496 23.35 20.30 -9.20
N LEU A 497 24.17 19.26 -9.39
CA LEU A 497 25.51 19.17 -8.79
C LEU A 497 26.42 20.28 -9.33
N GLN A 498 26.40 20.52 -10.64
CA GLN A 498 27.16 21.63 -11.24
C GLN A 498 26.67 23.00 -10.76
N ALA A 499 25.35 23.22 -10.59
CA ALA A 499 24.81 24.45 -10.02
C ALA A 499 25.20 24.62 -8.54
N PHE A 500 25.30 23.52 -7.80
CA PHE A 500 25.72 23.52 -6.40
C PHE A 500 27.22 23.82 -6.26
N GLU A 501 28.07 23.18 -7.07
CA GLU A 501 29.51 23.46 -7.15
C GLU A 501 29.79 24.90 -7.59
N ARG A 502 29.05 25.43 -8.58
CA ARG A 502 29.13 26.85 -8.98
C ARG A 502 28.78 27.80 -7.84
N LYS A 503 27.76 27.48 -7.02
CA LYS A 503 27.42 28.27 -5.82
C LYS A 503 28.49 28.17 -4.72
N LYS A 504 29.11 27.01 -4.56
CA LYS A 504 30.22 26.78 -3.61
C LYS A 504 31.47 27.58 -4.00
N LEU A 505 31.81 27.57 -5.29
CA LEU A 505 32.88 28.40 -5.89
C LEU A 505 32.58 29.91 -5.78
N GLY A 506 31.32 30.31 -5.95
CA GLY A 506 30.89 31.70 -5.76
C GLY A 506 31.09 32.21 -4.33
N ARG A 507 30.82 31.36 -3.32
CA ARG A 507 31.03 31.69 -1.90
C ARG A 507 32.50 31.70 -1.48
N ALA A 508 33.32 30.80 -2.02
CA ALA A 508 34.76 30.81 -1.78
C ALA A 508 35.41 32.09 -2.37
N LYS A 509 34.99 32.51 -3.58
CA LYS A 509 35.44 33.78 -4.17
C LYS A 509 34.95 35.01 -3.38
N SER A 510 33.72 35.02 -2.86
CA SER A 510 33.24 36.13 -2.02
C SER A 510 33.93 36.22 -0.66
N MET A 511 34.43 35.09 -0.13
CA MET A 511 35.24 35.08 1.11
C MET A 511 36.69 35.53 0.88
N ILE A 512 37.26 35.27 -0.31
CA ILE A 512 38.60 35.74 -0.66
C ILE A 512 38.60 37.24 -1.00
N ILE A 513 37.51 37.76 -1.57
CA ILE A 513 37.38 39.20 -1.89
C ILE A 513 36.99 40.04 -0.65
N GLY A 514 36.49 39.41 0.42
CA GLY A 514 36.16 40.09 1.68
C GLY A 514 37.29 40.16 2.71
N ALA A 515 38.51 39.76 2.35
CA ALA A 515 39.68 39.80 3.24
C ALA A 515 40.64 40.97 2.97
N ASP A 516 40.38 41.79 1.94
CA ASP A 516 41.20 42.97 1.59
C ASP A 516 40.54 44.31 1.94
N ASP A 517 39.42 44.30 2.67
CA ASP A 517 38.82 45.51 3.27
C ASP A 517 38.82 45.39 4.80
N TYR A 518 40.01 45.37 5.41
CA TYR A 518 40.28 45.85 6.77
C TYR A 518 41.74 46.28 6.94
#